data_AF-A0A9X1BUP7-F1
#
_entry.id   AF-A0A9X1BUP7-F1
#
_cell.length_a   1.000
_cell.length_b   1.000
_cell.length_c   1.000
_cell.angle_alpha   90.00
_cell.angle_beta   90.00
_cell.angle_gamma   90.00
#
_symmetry.space_group_name_H-M   'P 1'
#
loop_
_entity.id
_entity.type
_entity.pdbx_description
1 polymer ?
#
loop_
_entity_poly.entity_id
_entity_poly.type
_entity_poly.pdbx_seq_one_letter_code
_entity_poly.pdbx_strand_id
1 'polypeptide(L)'
;MAEALSMLDAPLLAEHNCWFGGGTAIVLANGEFRESVDIDFLVSDPQSYRALRQMVRDHGLDALATRELDLGRTPSVDGYGIKSSVLVAGVAIKFEIIQEGRIDLDTPAPGDEICGVRILTRTDQVATKLLANDDRWADTSTFSRDLIDLAMMKPDTAALQAGAGKAVDAYGNTVGESLNNAVSYLRDRPQRLDEYIHALRIDAPRAAVWQSIRDLSARSAKIEGLGRGSD
;
A
#
# COMPACT_ATOMS: atom_id res chain seq x y z
N MET A 1 4.41 -15.81 2.21
CA MET A 1 4.89 -14.42 2.05
C MET A 1 6.38 -14.30 2.33
N ALA A 2 6.87 -14.64 3.54
CA ALA A 2 8.30 -14.54 3.87
C ALA A 2 9.23 -15.27 2.88
N GLU A 3 8.86 -16.48 2.45
CA GLU A 3 9.60 -17.24 1.44
C GLU A 3 9.71 -16.45 0.12
N ALA A 4 8.59 -15.93 -0.40
CA ALA A 4 8.55 -15.12 -1.62
C ALA A 4 9.48 -13.90 -1.54
N LEU A 5 9.39 -13.13 -0.46
CA LEU A 5 10.21 -11.93 -0.27
C LEU A 5 11.70 -12.27 -0.11
N SER A 6 12.03 -13.38 0.56
CA SER A 6 13.43 -13.82 0.76
C SER A 6 14.13 -14.29 -0.51
N MET A 7 13.40 -14.45 -1.62
CA MET A 7 14.00 -14.80 -2.92
C MET A 7 14.46 -13.56 -3.68
N LEU A 8 13.90 -12.39 -3.38
CA LEU A 8 14.20 -11.14 -4.08
C LEU A 8 15.60 -10.61 -3.74
N ASP A 9 16.22 -9.91 -4.69
CA ASP A 9 17.47 -9.21 -4.50
C ASP A 9 17.21 -7.85 -3.84
N ALA A 10 17.18 -7.84 -2.50
CA ALA A 10 16.91 -6.65 -1.73
C ALA A 10 17.91 -5.50 -1.96
N PRO A 11 19.26 -5.74 -2.00
CA PRO A 11 20.21 -4.71 -2.39
C PRO A 11 19.93 -4.10 -3.75
N LEU A 12 19.65 -4.91 -4.77
CA LEU A 12 19.33 -4.43 -6.11
C LEU A 12 18.06 -3.58 -6.13
N LEU A 13 16.99 -4.04 -5.47
CA LEU A 13 15.74 -3.28 -5.36
C LEU A 13 15.97 -1.95 -4.66
N ALA A 14 16.80 -1.92 -3.62
CA ALA A 14 17.12 -0.71 -2.90
C ALA A 14 18.00 0.28 -3.70
N GLU A 15 18.93 -0.22 -4.51
CA GLU A 15 19.71 0.59 -5.46
C GLU A 15 18.80 1.30 -6.48
N HIS A 16 17.66 0.68 -6.82
CA HIS A 16 16.67 1.19 -7.76
C HIS A 16 15.46 1.83 -7.09
N ASN A 17 15.60 2.31 -5.85
CA ASN A 17 14.54 3.01 -5.12
C ASN A 17 13.18 2.28 -5.16
N CYS A 18 13.20 0.95 -5.11
CA CYS A 18 12.05 0.08 -5.28
C CYS A 18 11.63 -0.48 -3.92
N TRP A 19 10.53 0.05 -3.39
CA TRP A 19 10.15 -0.15 -1.99
C TRP A 19 8.92 -1.04 -1.87
N PHE A 20 8.99 -2.02 -0.98
CA PHE A 20 7.86 -2.89 -0.69
C PHE A 20 6.74 -2.08 -0.02
N GLY A 21 5.53 -2.21 -0.55
CA GLY A 21 4.39 -1.39 -0.17
C GLY A 21 3.06 -2.12 -0.31
N GLY A 22 2.02 -1.34 -0.61
CA GLY A 22 0.67 -1.86 -0.73
C GLY A 22 0.07 -2.37 0.59
N GLY A 23 -1.04 -3.10 0.47
CA GLY A 23 -1.77 -3.60 1.64
C GLY A 23 -0.97 -4.64 2.42
N THR A 24 -0.19 -5.47 1.73
CA THR A 24 0.56 -6.56 2.37
C THR A 24 1.70 -6.04 3.23
N ALA A 25 2.49 -5.06 2.77
CA ALA A 25 3.53 -4.47 3.61
C ALA A 25 2.97 -3.87 4.90
N ILE A 26 1.82 -3.17 4.82
CA ILE A 26 1.14 -2.61 5.99
C ILE A 26 0.65 -3.72 6.92
N VAL A 27 0.01 -4.76 6.39
CA VAL A 27 -0.48 -5.88 7.22
C VAL A 27 0.66 -6.55 7.96
N LEU A 28 1.76 -6.90 7.28
CA LEU A 28 2.93 -7.53 7.89
C LEU A 28 3.58 -6.63 8.95
N ALA A 29 3.70 -5.32 8.70
CA ALA A 29 4.29 -4.36 9.64
C ALA A 29 3.43 -4.09 10.89
N ASN A 30 2.14 -4.44 10.87
CA ASN A 30 1.20 -4.08 11.94
C ASN A 30 0.49 -5.32 12.52
N GLY A 31 1.24 -6.41 12.69
CA GLY A 31 0.78 -7.61 13.42
C GLY A 31 -0.24 -8.46 12.67
N GLU A 32 -0.24 -8.39 11.33
CA GLU A 32 -1.03 -9.27 10.45
C GLU A 32 -2.53 -9.26 10.75
N PHE A 33 -3.09 -8.09 11.06
CA PHE A 33 -4.49 -7.91 11.48
C PHE A 33 -5.56 -8.36 10.46
N ARG A 34 -5.17 -8.74 9.24
CA ARG A 34 -6.03 -9.30 8.21
C ARG A 34 -5.21 -10.13 7.22
N GLU A 35 -5.85 -10.96 6.41
CA GLU A 35 -5.14 -11.64 5.31
C GLU A 35 -4.78 -10.65 4.18
N SER A 36 -3.54 -10.73 3.69
CA SER A 36 -3.06 -10.02 2.50
C SER A 36 -1.94 -10.83 1.86
N VAL A 37 -2.04 -11.12 0.57
CA VAL A 37 -1.14 -12.06 -0.11
C VAL A 37 -0.43 -11.49 -1.33
N ASP A 38 -0.86 -10.34 -1.85
CA ASP A 38 -0.23 -9.71 -3.00
C ASP A 38 1.14 -9.12 -2.62
N ILE A 39 2.07 -9.07 -3.58
CA ILE A 39 3.36 -8.39 -3.43
C ILE A 39 3.33 -7.16 -4.33
N ASP A 40 3.33 -5.99 -3.71
CA ASP A 40 3.38 -4.70 -4.42
C ASP A 40 4.67 -3.97 -4.02
N PHE A 41 5.47 -3.59 -5.00
CA PHE A 41 6.57 -2.64 -4.87
C PHE A 41 6.22 -1.34 -5.56
N LEU A 42 6.76 -0.23 -5.09
CA LEU A 42 6.57 1.08 -5.70
C LEU A 42 7.93 1.71 -5.99
N VAL A 43 8.00 2.41 -7.13
CA VAL A 43 9.14 3.22 -7.56
C VAL A 43 8.58 4.55 -8.04
N SER A 44 9.08 5.68 -7.53
CA SER A 44 8.72 7.00 -8.09
C SER A 44 9.76 7.54 -9.06
N ASP A 45 11.04 7.19 -8.89
CA ASP A 45 12.12 7.66 -9.76
C ASP A 45 12.03 7.06 -11.18
N PRO A 46 11.83 7.87 -12.24
CA PRO A 46 11.67 7.37 -13.60
C PRO A 46 12.91 6.66 -14.16
N GLN A 47 14.11 7.02 -13.70
CA GLN A 47 15.35 6.38 -14.16
C GLN A 47 15.46 4.95 -13.59
N SER A 48 15.21 4.82 -12.29
CA SER A 48 15.18 3.55 -11.58
C SER A 48 14.14 2.60 -12.19
N TYR A 49 12.92 3.08 -12.44
CA TYR A 49 11.89 2.25 -13.08
C TYR A 49 12.25 1.87 -14.51
N ARG A 50 12.86 2.78 -15.30
CA ARG A 50 13.36 2.45 -16.63
C ARG A 50 14.41 1.33 -16.57
N ALA A 51 15.34 1.39 -15.63
CA ALA A 51 16.36 0.36 -15.44
C ALA A 51 15.74 -1.00 -15.07
N LEU A 52 14.83 -1.03 -14.08
CA LEU A 52 14.11 -2.24 -13.68
C LEU A 52 13.35 -2.88 -14.86
N ARG A 53 12.66 -2.07 -15.67
CA ARG A 53 11.98 -2.58 -16.87
C ARG A 53 12.93 -3.19 -17.88
N GLN A 54 14.11 -2.58 -18.07
CA GLN A 54 15.10 -3.10 -19.01
C GLN A 54 15.62 -4.46 -18.52
N MET A 55 15.97 -4.58 -17.24
CA MET A 55 16.39 -5.85 -16.64
C MET A 55 15.34 -6.94 -16.84
N VAL A 56 14.07 -6.66 -16.52
CA VAL A 56 13.00 -7.65 -16.64
C VAL A 56 12.69 -8.01 -18.09
N ARG A 57 12.84 -7.08 -19.04
CA ARG A 57 12.68 -7.38 -20.47
C ARG A 57 13.78 -8.26 -21.02
N ASP A 58 15.02 -8.03 -20.59
CA ASP A 58 16.19 -8.74 -21.12
C ASP A 58 16.36 -10.12 -20.48
N HIS A 59 15.99 -10.25 -19.20
CA HIS A 59 16.37 -11.40 -18.37
C HIS A 59 15.18 -12.03 -17.62
N GLY A 60 13.96 -11.51 -17.78
CA GLY A 60 12.80 -11.97 -17.02
C GLY A 60 12.81 -11.48 -15.57
N LEU A 61 11.84 -11.95 -14.76
CA LEU A 61 11.70 -11.50 -13.37
C LEU A 61 12.82 -11.98 -12.47
N ASP A 62 13.50 -13.08 -12.83
CA ASP A 62 14.63 -13.64 -12.08
C ASP A 62 15.80 -12.66 -11.95
N ALA A 63 15.91 -11.67 -12.84
CA ALA A 63 16.89 -10.61 -12.71
C ALA A 63 16.71 -9.74 -11.46
N LEU A 64 15.55 -9.82 -10.80
CA LEU A 64 15.26 -9.12 -9.55
C LEU A 64 15.36 -10.05 -8.32
N ALA A 65 15.93 -11.24 -8.49
CA ALA A 65 15.99 -12.28 -7.48
C ALA A 65 17.40 -12.86 -7.33
N THR A 66 17.70 -13.35 -6.12
CA THR A 66 18.97 -14.04 -5.81
C THR A 66 18.88 -15.54 -6.08
N ARG A 67 17.67 -16.04 -6.34
CA ARG A 67 17.33 -17.44 -6.63
C ARG A 67 16.27 -17.46 -7.72
N GLU A 68 16.21 -18.54 -8.47
CA GLU A 68 15.20 -18.75 -9.52
C GLU A 68 13.77 -18.68 -8.92
N LEU A 69 12.91 -17.89 -9.56
CA LEU A 69 11.51 -17.74 -9.22
C LEU A 69 10.66 -18.69 -10.08
N ASP A 70 9.83 -19.50 -9.44
CA ASP A 70 8.79 -20.21 -10.17
C ASP A 70 7.70 -19.21 -10.57
N LEU A 71 7.53 -18.97 -11.87
CA LEU A 71 6.60 -17.95 -12.37
C LEU A 71 5.29 -18.59 -12.82
N GLY A 72 4.18 -18.10 -12.27
CA GLY A 72 2.84 -18.52 -12.71
C GLY A 72 2.43 -17.93 -14.06
N ARG A 73 3.15 -16.90 -14.54
CA ARG A 73 3.02 -16.32 -15.88
C ARG A 73 4.26 -15.51 -16.25
N THR A 74 4.46 -15.29 -17.55
CA THR A 74 5.49 -14.36 -18.03
C THR A 74 5.19 -12.93 -17.56
N PRO A 75 6.22 -12.16 -17.13
CA PRO A 75 6.02 -10.78 -16.72
C PRO A 75 5.49 -9.89 -17.85
N SER A 76 4.48 -9.09 -17.57
CA SER A 76 4.06 -7.97 -18.40
C SER A 76 4.79 -6.71 -17.96
N VAL A 77 5.36 -5.95 -18.89
CA VAL A 77 6.22 -4.78 -18.60
C VAL A 77 5.83 -3.58 -19.46
N ASP A 78 5.25 -2.54 -18.84
CA ASP A 78 4.72 -1.37 -19.54
C ASP A 78 5.12 -0.01 -18.91
N GLY A 79 4.40 1.06 -19.28
CA GLY A 79 4.62 2.41 -18.76
C GLY A 79 4.31 2.57 -17.26
N TYR A 80 3.45 1.71 -16.72
CA TYR A 80 2.79 1.85 -15.43
C TYR A 80 3.21 0.78 -14.42
N GLY A 81 3.64 -0.40 -14.88
CA GLY A 81 4.22 -1.39 -13.98
C GLY A 81 4.88 -2.59 -14.66
N ILE A 82 5.52 -3.39 -13.81
CA ILE A 82 5.95 -4.76 -14.07
C ILE A 82 5.00 -5.67 -13.30
N LYS A 83 4.31 -6.58 -13.99
CA LYS A 83 3.27 -7.43 -13.40
C LYS A 83 3.50 -8.89 -13.72
N SER A 84 3.49 -9.74 -12.70
CA SER A 84 3.64 -11.19 -12.85
C SER A 84 2.83 -11.94 -11.79
N SER A 85 3.09 -13.23 -11.64
CA SER A 85 2.78 -14.01 -10.45
C SER A 85 3.95 -14.94 -10.12
N VAL A 86 4.27 -15.06 -8.83
CA VAL A 86 5.30 -15.97 -8.31
C VAL A 86 4.59 -17.12 -7.62
N LEU A 87 4.96 -18.35 -7.94
CA LEU A 87 4.45 -19.57 -7.33
C LEU A 87 5.28 -19.89 -6.09
N VAL A 88 4.61 -20.04 -4.96
CA VAL A 88 5.22 -20.47 -3.69
C VAL A 88 4.38 -21.58 -3.12
N ALA A 89 4.98 -22.75 -2.91
CA ALA A 89 4.29 -23.96 -2.48
C ALA A 89 3.01 -24.26 -3.31
N GLY A 90 3.06 -24.03 -4.62
CA GLY A 90 1.94 -24.24 -5.55
C GLY A 90 0.84 -23.17 -5.52
N VAL A 91 1.01 -22.10 -4.73
CA VAL A 91 0.08 -20.97 -4.69
C VAL A 91 0.63 -19.80 -5.50
N ALA A 92 -0.17 -19.30 -6.45
CA ALA A 92 0.17 -18.12 -7.23
C ALA A 92 -0.03 -16.84 -6.41
N ILE A 93 1.07 -16.16 -6.12
CA ILE A 93 1.10 -14.85 -5.47
C ILE A 93 1.22 -13.78 -6.56
N LYS A 94 0.29 -12.82 -6.58
CA LYS A 94 0.39 -11.67 -7.48
C LYS A 94 1.64 -10.85 -7.13
N PHE A 95 2.41 -10.47 -8.14
CA PHE A 95 3.59 -9.62 -7.98
C PHE A 95 3.48 -8.40 -8.90
N GLU A 96 3.64 -7.20 -8.35
CA GLU A 96 3.67 -5.95 -9.09
C GLU A 96 4.81 -5.02 -8.62
N ILE A 97 5.49 -4.39 -9.57
CA ILE A 97 6.25 -3.16 -9.34
C ILE A 97 5.47 -2.05 -10.04
N ILE A 98 5.03 -1.06 -9.28
CA ILE A 98 4.19 0.04 -9.74
C ILE A 98 5.08 1.27 -9.93
N GLN A 99 4.98 1.91 -11.09
CA GLN A 99 5.52 3.24 -11.28
C GLN A 99 4.58 4.26 -10.64
N GLU A 100 4.97 4.78 -9.48
CA GLU A 100 4.23 5.81 -8.76
C GLU A 100 4.59 7.18 -9.32
N GLY A 101 3.71 7.72 -10.16
CA GLY A 101 3.92 9.02 -10.81
C GLY A 101 3.31 10.20 -10.08
N ARG A 102 2.59 9.97 -8.96
CA ARG A 102 1.81 11.02 -8.28
C ARG A 102 2.58 11.72 -7.17
N ILE A 103 3.49 11.00 -6.50
CA ILE A 103 4.28 11.50 -5.37
C ILE A 103 5.71 10.99 -5.46
N ASP A 104 6.65 11.78 -4.94
CA ASP A 104 8.00 11.30 -4.66
C ASP A 104 8.00 10.46 -3.39
N LEU A 105 8.60 9.27 -3.47
CA LEU A 105 8.77 8.35 -2.35
C LEU A 105 10.09 8.63 -1.63
N ASP A 106 10.03 8.71 -0.30
CA ASP A 106 11.22 8.93 0.51
C ASP A 106 12.05 7.64 0.58
N THR A 107 13.38 7.77 0.67
CA THR A 107 14.25 6.61 0.91
C THR A 107 14.01 6.07 2.33
N PRO A 108 13.60 4.80 2.49
CA PRO A 108 13.44 4.17 3.80
C PRO A 108 14.76 4.05 4.56
N ALA A 109 14.70 4.07 5.89
CA ALA A 109 15.90 3.84 6.69
C ALA A 109 16.39 2.38 6.48
N PRO A 110 17.69 2.09 6.59
CA PRO A 110 18.21 0.73 6.41
C PRO A 110 17.62 -0.34 7.34
N GLY A 111 16.95 0.05 8.42
CA GLY A 111 16.26 -0.88 9.34
C GLY A 111 14.77 -1.09 9.03
N ASP A 112 14.20 -0.30 8.11
CA ASP A 112 12.79 -0.39 7.72
C ASP A 112 12.61 -1.50 6.68
N GLU A 113 12.70 -2.75 7.14
CA GLU A 113 12.71 -3.93 6.27
C GLU A 113 11.74 -5.01 6.75
N ILE A 114 11.17 -5.75 5.80
CA ILE A 114 10.41 -6.97 6.04
C ILE A 114 11.06 -8.07 5.22
N CYS A 115 11.50 -9.14 5.89
CA CYS A 115 12.19 -10.25 5.24
C CYS A 115 13.40 -9.80 4.38
N GLY A 116 14.09 -8.73 4.81
CA GLY A 116 15.26 -8.18 4.14
C GLY A 116 14.98 -7.17 3.02
N VAL A 117 13.73 -7.02 2.56
CA VAL A 117 13.38 -5.98 1.58
C VAL A 117 12.94 -4.70 2.29
N ARG A 118 13.42 -3.55 1.81
CA ARG A 118 13.02 -2.24 2.36
C ARG A 118 11.55 -1.94 2.07
N ILE A 119 10.86 -1.44 3.09
CA ILE A 119 9.45 -1.05 3.00
C ILE A 119 9.30 0.46 2.85
N LEU A 120 8.20 0.90 2.24
CA LEU A 120 7.85 2.32 2.20
C LEU A 120 7.92 2.97 3.59
N THR A 121 8.38 4.24 3.64
CA THR A 121 8.35 5.01 4.89
C THR A 121 6.92 5.10 5.43
N ARG A 122 6.77 5.36 6.73
CA ARG A 122 5.44 5.51 7.32
C ARG A 122 4.65 6.67 6.68
N THR A 123 5.34 7.74 6.31
CA THR A 123 4.80 8.87 5.55
C THR A 123 4.24 8.40 4.21
N ASP A 124 4.99 7.61 3.44
CA ASP A 124 4.57 7.16 2.12
C ASP A 124 3.49 6.07 2.18
N GLN A 125 3.48 5.24 3.22
CA GLN A 125 2.36 4.32 3.49
C GLN A 125 1.06 5.09 3.72
N VAL A 126 1.10 6.20 4.47
CA VAL A 126 -0.05 7.09 4.66
C VAL A 126 -0.46 7.71 3.32
N ALA A 127 0.48 8.34 2.62
CA ALA A 127 0.20 9.06 1.38
C ALA A 127 -0.43 8.14 0.31
N THR A 128 0.19 6.99 0.06
CA THR A 128 -0.30 6.02 -0.94
C THR A 128 -1.69 5.47 -0.58
N LYS A 129 -2.00 5.29 0.72
CA LYS A 129 -3.33 4.86 1.16
C LYS A 129 -4.39 5.95 1.05
N LEU A 130 -4.02 7.21 1.31
CA LEU A 130 -4.91 8.35 1.09
C LEU A 130 -5.24 8.51 -0.39
N LEU A 131 -4.24 8.45 -1.28
CA LEU A 131 -4.45 8.50 -2.73
C LEU A 131 -5.31 7.34 -3.22
N ALA A 132 -5.01 6.12 -2.78
CA ALA A 132 -5.82 4.95 -3.14
C ALA A 132 -7.26 5.07 -2.63
N ASN A 133 -7.48 5.62 -1.42
CA ASN A 133 -8.82 5.90 -0.93
C ASN A 133 -9.53 6.97 -1.78
N ASP A 134 -8.86 8.06 -2.14
CA ASP A 134 -9.45 9.09 -3.02
C ASP A 134 -9.89 8.50 -4.36
N ASP A 135 -9.04 7.67 -4.97
CA ASP A 135 -9.32 7.02 -6.26
C ASP A 135 -10.56 6.11 -6.22
N ARG A 136 -10.85 5.43 -5.10
CA ARG A 136 -11.80 4.29 -5.10
C ARG A 136 -12.62 4.09 -3.82
N TRP A 137 -12.77 5.08 -2.94
CA TRP A 137 -13.50 4.90 -1.69
C TRP A 137 -14.95 4.42 -1.88
N ALA A 138 -15.60 4.83 -2.97
CA ALA A 138 -16.98 4.47 -3.31
C ALA A 138 -17.10 3.08 -3.95
N ASP A 139 -15.99 2.47 -4.38
CA ASP A 139 -15.99 1.15 -4.99
C ASP A 139 -16.09 0.06 -3.91
N THR A 140 -17.30 -0.47 -3.76
CA THR A 140 -17.59 -1.53 -2.79
C THR A 140 -16.83 -2.83 -3.03
N SER A 141 -16.30 -3.07 -4.24
CA SER A 141 -15.49 -4.27 -4.54
C SER A 141 -14.12 -4.24 -3.84
N THR A 142 -13.70 -3.07 -3.35
CA THR A 142 -12.46 -2.89 -2.59
C THR A 142 -12.64 -3.08 -1.08
N PHE A 143 -13.88 -3.28 -0.63
CA PHE A 143 -14.23 -3.49 0.79
C PHE A 143 -13.70 -2.39 1.72
N SER A 144 -13.58 -1.15 1.23
CA SER A 144 -12.97 -0.01 1.94
C SER A 144 -11.59 -0.32 2.53
N ARG A 145 -10.85 -1.23 1.91
CA ARG A 145 -9.56 -1.71 2.44
C ARG A 145 -8.54 -0.61 2.67
N ASP A 146 -8.54 0.46 1.88
CA ASP A 146 -7.56 1.54 2.05
C ASP A 146 -7.84 2.38 3.29
N LEU A 147 -9.11 2.70 3.57
CA LEU A 147 -9.53 3.31 4.83
C LEU A 147 -9.22 2.40 6.02
N ILE A 148 -9.55 1.11 5.92
CA ILE A 148 -9.33 0.15 7.01
C ILE A 148 -7.83 -0.02 7.28
N ASP A 149 -7.01 -0.21 6.24
CA ASP A 149 -5.57 -0.33 6.38
C ASP A 149 -4.98 0.93 7.02
N LEU A 150 -5.35 2.13 6.54
CA LEU A 150 -4.89 3.40 7.10
C LEU A 150 -5.29 3.56 8.57
N ALA A 151 -6.50 3.13 8.94
CA ALA A 151 -6.99 3.18 10.31
C ALA A 151 -6.28 2.18 11.23
N MET A 152 -6.11 0.93 10.77
CA MET A 152 -5.48 -0.16 11.52
C MET A 152 -3.97 0.02 11.64
N MET A 153 -3.36 0.70 10.66
CA MET A 153 -1.99 1.19 10.71
C MET A 153 -1.77 2.16 11.88
N LYS A 154 -2.79 2.91 12.32
CA LYS A 154 -2.69 3.86 13.45
C LYS A 154 -1.45 4.77 13.37
N PRO A 155 -1.18 5.45 12.23
CA PRO A 155 -0.04 6.36 12.13
C PRO A 155 -0.09 7.40 13.26
N ASP A 156 1.07 7.84 13.76
CA ASP A 156 1.11 8.98 14.66
C ASP A 156 0.75 10.30 13.93
N THR A 157 0.59 11.38 14.69
CA THR A 157 0.21 12.67 14.10
C THR A 157 1.24 13.19 13.10
N ALA A 158 2.54 12.93 13.32
CA ALA A 158 3.60 13.45 12.47
C ALA A 158 3.60 12.75 11.10
N ALA A 159 3.55 11.41 11.09
CA ALA A 159 3.47 10.63 9.87
C ALA A 159 2.15 10.87 9.13
N LEU A 160 1.03 10.98 9.86
CA LEU A 160 -0.26 11.29 9.25
C LEU A 160 -0.25 12.66 8.58
N GLN A 161 0.32 13.68 9.24
CA GLN A 161 0.40 15.03 8.68
C GLN A 161 1.34 15.09 7.47
N ALA A 162 2.52 14.46 7.54
CA ALA A 162 3.46 14.44 6.43
C ALA A 162 2.89 13.68 5.21
N GLY A 163 2.29 12.52 5.43
CA GLY A 163 1.70 11.73 4.34
C GLY A 163 0.46 12.38 3.75
N ALA A 164 -0.34 13.06 4.59
CA ALA A 164 -1.44 13.89 4.13
C ALA A 164 -0.96 15.04 3.23
N GLY A 165 0.13 15.73 3.61
CA GLY A 165 0.75 16.76 2.79
C GLY A 165 1.06 16.26 1.39
N LYS A 166 1.79 15.14 1.28
CA LYS A 166 2.09 14.52 -0.03
C LYS A 166 0.84 14.20 -0.86
N ALA A 167 -0.19 13.63 -0.22
CA ALA A 167 -1.42 13.27 -0.93
C ALA A 167 -2.21 14.51 -1.39
N VAL A 168 -2.32 15.52 -0.53
CA VAL A 168 -3.02 16.79 -0.83
C VAL A 168 -2.25 17.59 -1.87
N ASP A 169 -0.92 17.60 -1.86
CA ASP A 169 -0.13 18.25 -2.91
C ASP A 169 -0.38 17.61 -4.28
N ALA A 170 -0.59 16.29 -4.33
CA ALA A 170 -0.86 15.56 -5.56
C ALA A 170 -2.31 15.74 -6.06
N TYR A 171 -3.31 15.63 -5.19
CA TYR A 171 -4.72 15.50 -5.56
C TYR A 171 -5.61 16.68 -5.10
N GLY A 172 -5.09 17.56 -4.25
CA GLY A 172 -5.83 18.68 -3.66
C GLY A 172 -6.78 18.24 -2.54
N ASN A 173 -7.82 19.05 -2.32
CA ASN A 173 -8.74 18.89 -1.19
C ASN A 173 -9.66 17.65 -1.30
N THR A 174 -9.73 17.00 -2.47
CA THR A 174 -10.55 15.78 -2.65
C THR A 174 -10.14 14.68 -1.67
N VAL A 175 -8.85 14.60 -1.34
CA VAL A 175 -8.31 13.60 -0.39
C VAL A 175 -9.05 13.63 0.94
N GLY A 176 -9.27 14.82 1.51
CA GLY A 176 -10.02 15.01 2.74
C GLY A 176 -11.51 14.68 2.57
N GLU A 177 -12.12 15.12 1.48
CA GLU A 177 -13.53 14.86 1.16
C GLU A 177 -13.80 13.35 1.04
N SER A 178 -13.01 12.64 0.26
CA SER A 178 -13.11 11.19 0.05
C SER A 178 -12.86 10.40 1.32
N LEU A 179 -11.88 10.80 2.16
CA LEU A 179 -11.68 10.18 3.47
C LEU A 179 -12.93 10.35 4.36
N ASN A 180 -13.47 11.57 4.42
CA ASN A 180 -14.67 11.87 5.20
C ASN A 180 -15.92 11.13 4.68
N ASN A 181 -16.03 10.97 3.36
CA ASN A 181 -17.09 10.23 2.71
C ASN A 181 -16.98 8.73 2.99
N ALA A 182 -15.78 8.15 2.92
CA ALA A 182 -15.54 6.75 3.27
C ALA A 182 -15.92 6.44 4.73
N VAL A 183 -15.53 7.32 5.67
CA VAL A 183 -15.89 7.20 7.09
C VAL A 183 -17.40 7.30 7.28
N SER A 184 -18.04 8.29 6.64
CA SER A 184 -19.50 8.49 6.73
C SER A 184 -20.27 7.32 6.12
N TYR A 185 -19.79 6.77 5.00
CA TYR A 185 -20.39 5.60 4.36
C TYR A 185 -20.50 4.41 5.32
N LEU A 186 -19.41 4.09 6.03
CA LEU A 186 -19.39 2.98 6.99
C LEU A 186 -20.14 3.31 8.29
N ARG A 187 -20.15 4.57 8.74
CA ARG A 187 -20.97 5.01 9.88
C ARG A 187 -22.45 4.76 9.61
N ASP A 188 -22.91 5.17 8.43
CA ASP A 188 -24.32 5.18 8.06
C ASP A 188 -24.79 3.78 7.61
N ARG A 189 -23.86 2.85 7.40
CA ARG A 189 -24.10 1.46 6.98
C ARG A 189 -23.25 0.48 7.81
N PRO A 190 -23.50 0.35 9.13
CA PRO A 190 -22.67 -0.46 10.00
C PRO A 190 -22.53 -1.93 9.56
N GLN A 191 -23.58 -2.50 8.93
CA GLN A 191 -23.57 -3.85 8.37
C GLN A 191 -22.53 -4.05 7.26
N ARG A 192 -22.17 -3.00 6.51
CA ARG A 192 -21.09 -3.08 5.50
C ARG A 192 -19.74 -3.32 6.15
N LEU A 193 -19.51 -2.76 7.34
CA LEU A 193 -18.26 -3.00 8.05
C LEU A 193 -18.15 -4.47 8.49
N ASP A 194 -19.26 -5.10 8.90
CA ASP A 194 -19.29 -6.54 9.19
C ASP A 194 -18.96 -7.39 7.95
N GLU A 195 -19.57 -7.07 6.81
CA GLU A 195 -19.27 -7.72 5.53
C GLU A 195 -17.79 -7.57 5.15
N TYR A 196 -17.21 -6.38 5.32
CA TYR A 196 -15.83 -6.09 4.94
C TYR A 196 -14.82 -6.74 5.89
N ILE A 197 -15.11 -6.79 7.19
CA ILE A 197 -14.32 -7.55 8.17
C ILE A 197 -14.25 -9.02 7.77
N HIS A 198 -15.38 -9.60 7.36
CA HIS A 198 -15.41 -10.99 6.91
C HIS A 198 -14.66 -11.17 5.59
N ALA A 199 -14.92 -10.31 4.58
CA ALA A 199 -14.32 -10.40 3.25
C ALA A 199 -12.79 -10.24 3.28
N LEU A 200 -12.30 -9.32 4.11
CA LEU A 200 -10.87 -9.07 4.30
C LEU A 200 -10.23 -10.02 5.32
N ARG A 201 -11.02 -10.88 5.98
CA ARG A 201 -10.59 -11.80 7.05
C ARG A 201 -9.81 -11.07 8.14
N ILE A 202 -10.39 -10.00 8.66
CA ILE A 202 -9.79 -9.18 9.71
C ILE A 202 -9.87 -9.92 11.04
N ASP A 203 -8.72 -10.10 11.70
CA ASP A 203 -8.60 -10.67 13.04
C ASP A 203 -8.78 -9.59 14.12
N ALA A 204 -9.94 -8.94 14.10
CA ALA A 204 -10.33 -7.96 15.10
C ALA A 204 -11.86 -7.83 15.19
N PRO A 205 -12.42 -7.57 16.38
CA PRO A 205 -13.86 -7.34 16.50
C PRO A 205 -14.26 -6.03 15.81
N ARG A 206 -15.48 -5.99 15.26
CA ARG A 206 -16.07 -4.80 14.61
C ARG A 206 -15.90 -3.51 15.40
N ALA A 207 -16.07 -3.58 16.72
CA ALA A 207 -15.92 -2.43 17.61
C ALA A 207 -14.48 -1.86 17.59
N ALA A 208 -13.46 -2.71 17.54
CA ALA A 208 -12.06 -2.28 17.51
C ALA A 208 -11.67 -1.66 16.16
N VAL A 209 -12.13 -2.26 15.06
CA VAL A 209 -11.93 -1.72 13.70
C VAL A 209 -12.62 -0.35 13.58
N TRP A 210 -13.89 -0.27 14.01
CA TRP A 210 -14.64 0.98 14.00
C TRP A 210 -14.01 2.06 14.88
N GLN A 211 -13.52 1.69 16.06
CA GLN A 211 -12.81 2.63 16.94
C GLN A 211 -11.55 3.18 16.26
N SER A 212 -10.77 2.33 15.59
CA SER A 212 -9.57 2.76 14.86
C SER A 212 -9.92 3.74 13.71
N ILE A 213 -11.03 3.50 13.00
CA ILE A 213 -11.54 4.42 11.96
C ILE A 213 -11.96 5.77 12.57
N ARG A 214 -12.64 5.76 13.72
CA ARG A 214 -13.02 6.99 14.43
C ARG A 214 -11.81 7.78 14.91
N ASP A 215 -10.80 7.10 15.44
CA ASP A 215 -9.57 7.73 15.93
C ASP A 215 -8.73 8.30 14.79
N LEU A 216 -8.71 7.63 13.63
CA LEU A 216 -8.14 8.19 12.40
C LEU A 216 -8.91 9.46 12.00
N SER A 217 -10.24 9.39 11.85
CA SER A 217 -11.07 10.52 11.45
C SER A 217 -10.91 11.74 12.38
N ALA A 218 -10.86 11.51 13.70
CA ALA A 218 -10.69 12.58 14.69
C ALA A 218 -9.31 13.25 14.61
N ARG A 219 -8.25 12.51 14.24
CA ARG A 219 -6.91 13.07 14.00
C ARG A 219 -6.83 13.79 12.67
N SER A 220 -7.34 13.19 11.60
CA SER A 220 -7.40 13.78 10.26
C SER A 220 -8.17 15.11 10.24
N ALA A 221 -9.21 15.26 11.06
CA ALA A 221 -9.96 16.50 11.18
C ALA A 221 -9.12 17.72 11.63
N LYS A 222 -7.93 17.50 12.21
CA LYS A 222 -7.00 18.54 12.68
C LYS A 222 -5.86 18.81 11.70
N ILE A 223 -5.82 18.08 10.58
CA ILE A 223 -4.76 18.17 9.58
C ILE A 223 -5.28 18.98 8.40
N GLU A 224 -4.50 19.97 7.99
CA GLU A 224 -4.79 20.79 6.82
C GLU A 224 -4.94 19.92 5.57
N GLY A 225 -5.96 20.21 4.75
CA GLY A 225 -6.30 19.41 3.55
C GLY A 225 -7.05 18.10 3.82
N LEU A 226 -7.09 17.59 5.06
CA LEU A 226 -7.92 16.43 5.44
C LEU A 226 -9.16 16.79 6.27
N GLY A 227 -9.12 17.94 6.94
CA GLY A 227 -10.27 18.49 7.66
C GLY A 227 -11.48 18.69 6.75
N ARG A 228 -12.68 18.66 7.31
CA ARG A 228 -13.85 19.15 6.58
C ARG A 228 -13.60 20.62 6.30
N GLY A 229 -13.65 21.01 5.03
CA GLY A 229 -13.62 22.42 4.65
C GLY A 229 -14.63 23.16 5.52
N SER A 230 -14.17 24.22 6.21
CA SER A 230 -15.09 25.16 6.82
C SER A 230 -15.93 25.76 5.71
N ASP A 231 -17.19 25.33 5.63
CA ASP A 231 -18.25 26.09 4.97
C ASP A 231 -18.34 27.52 5.56
#